data_AF-A0A8S2YMS1-F1
#
_entry.id   AF-A0A8S2YMS1-F1
#
_cell.length_a   1.000
_cell.length_b   1.000
_cell.length_c   1.000
_cell.angle_alpha   90.00
_cell.angle_beta   90.00
_cell.angle_gamma   90.00
#
_symmetry.space_group_name_H-M   'P 1'
#
loop_
_entity.id
_entity.type
_entity.pdbx_description
1 polymer ?
#
loop_
_entity_poly.entity_id
_entity_poly.type
_entity_poly.pdbx_seq_one_letter_code
_entity_poly.pdbx_strand_id
1 'polypeptide(L)' 'PTVPLVLTSSYYDENNELNYGKKQRYDNSLILWSTEPIGPLIKTGGITELARMESINSGAFKLIAWFPLVLP' A
#
# COMPACT_ATOMS: atom_id res chain seq x y z
N PRO A 1 -16.05 7.57 -16.13
CA PRO A 1 -15.00 6.53 -16.00
C PRO A 1 -14.33 6.65 -14.63
N THR A 2 -14.45 5.63 -13.78
CA THR A 2 -13.77 5.59 -12.48
C THR A 2 -12.31 5.19 -12.70
N VAL A 3 -11.39 5.99 -12.18
CA VAL A 3 -9.95 5.66 -12.21
C VAL A 3 -9.73 4.38 -11.39
N PRO A 4 -9.10 3.32 -11.95
CA PRO A 4 -8.77 2.14 -11.17
C PRO A 4 -7.77 2.48 -10.08
N LEU A 5 -8.01 1.97 -8.86
CA LEU A 5 -7.12 2.18 -7.72
C LEU A 5 -6.51 0.85 -7.27
N VAL A 6 -5.29 0.90 -6.76
CA VAL A 6 -4.57 -0.24 -6.20
C VAL A 6 -4.08 0.12 -4.80
N LEU A 7 -4.14 -0.84 -3.88
CA LEU A 7 -3.67 -0.67 -2.51
C LEU A 7 -2.58 -1.71 -2.23
N THR A 8 -1.45 -1.27 -1.68
CA THR A 8 -0.34 -2.14 -1.28
C THR A 8 0.02 -1.89 0.17
N SER A 9 0.28 -2.95 0.93
CA SER A 9 0.67 -2.86 2.33
C SER A 9 1.95 -3.64 2.62
N SER A 10 2.82 -3.08 3.45
CA SER A 10 3.90 -3.81 4.11
C SER A 10 3.52 -4.13 5.55
N TYR A 11 3.77 -5.37 5.96
CA TYR A 11 3.61 -5.84 7.32
C TYR A 11 4.87 -6.61 7.73
N TYR A 12 5.47 -6.18 8.83
CA TYR A 12 6.61 -6.84 9.46
C TYR A 12 6.14 -7.58 10.72
N ASP A 13 6.44 -8.87 10.80
CA ASP A 13 6.16 -9.70 11.98
C ASP A 13 7.36 -9.69 12.93
N GLU A 14 7.19 -9.05 14.08
CA GLU A 14 8.23 -8.95 15.11
C GLU A 14 8.64 -10.31 15.68
N ASN A 15 7.80 -11.35 15.56
CA ASN A 15 8.07 -12.66 16.14
C ASN A 15 8.93 -13.56 15.24
N ASN A 16 9.12 -13.20 13.97
CA ASN A 16 9.83 -14.02 12.99
C ASN A 16 11.32 -13.66 12.86
N GLU A 17 11.79 -12.66 13.62
CA GLU A 17 13.19 -12.25 13.65
C GLU A 17 13.90 -12.82 14.89
N LEU A 18 14.68 -13.88 14.66
CA LEU A 18 15.82 -14.22 15.50
C LEU A 18 16.89 -13.12 15.35
N ASN A 19 16.71 -11.94 15.93
CA ASN A 19 17.72 -10.88 15.87
C ASN A 19 18.15 -10.37 17.25
N TYR A 20 19.21 -11.03 17.72
CA TYR A 20 20.21 -10.51 18.64
C TYR A 20 20.58 -9.05 18.32
N GLY A 21 20.20 -8.11 19.19
CA GLY A 21 20.97 -6.90 19.45
C GLY A 21 20.82 -5.70 18.48
N LYS A 22 20.01 -5.75 17.43
CA LYS A 22 19.67 -4.55 16.64
C LYS A 22 18.17 -4.32 16.63
N LYS A 23 17.72 -3.29 17.34
CA LYS A 23 16.37 -2.72 17.23
C LYS A 23 16.24 -2.04 15.86
N GLN A 24 16.18 -2.82 14.78
CA GLN A 24 15.77 -2.30 13.47
C GLN A 24 14.28 -1.99 13.59
N ARG A 25 13.95 -0.70 13.54
CA ARG A 25 12.57 -0.24 13.57
C ARG A 25 12.02 -0.44 12.16
N TYR A 26 11.29 -1.52 11.95
CA TYR A 26 10.61 -1.75 10.70
C TYR A 26 9.35 -0.88 10.65
N ASP A 27 9.27 -0.01 9.66
CA ASP A 27 8.10 0.85 9.47
C ASP A 27 7.13 0.16 8.50
N ASN A 28 5.95 -0.19 9.01
CA ASN A 28 4.84 -0.69 8.19
C ASN A 28 4.29 0.46 7.34
N SER A 29 3.88 0.17 6.11
CA SER A 29 3.41 1.17 5.16
C SER A 29 2.14 0.71 4.45
N LEU A 30 1.28 1.67 4.11
CA LEU A 30 0.11 1.49 3.27
C LEU A 30 0.14 2.57 2.20
N ILE A 31 0.06 2.16 0.93
CA ILE A 31 0.17 3.06 -0.21
C ILE A 31 -1.02 2.84 -1.14
N LEU A 32 -1.68 3.95 -1.49
CA LEU A 32 -2.75 4.01 -2.47
C LEU A 32 -2.20 4.53 -3.80
N TRP A 33 -2.52 3.83 -4.88
CA TRP A 33 -2.07 4.15 -6.22
C TRP A 33 -3.27 4.36 -7.15
N SER A 34 -3.17 5.31 -8.07
CA SER A 34 -3.99 5.32 -9.29
C SER A 34 -3.26 4.58 -10.40
N THR A 35 -4.01 3.84 -11.22
CA THR A 35 -3.46 3.20 -12.40
C THR A 35 -4.13 3.70 -13.67
N GLU A 36 -3.31 4.02 -14.66
CA GLU A 36 -3.76 4.37 -16.00
C GLU A 36 -3.38 3.24 -16.97
N PRO A 37 -4.32 2.72 -17.76
CA PRO A 37 -4.04 1.59 -18.64
C PRO A 37 -3.04 1.98 -19.73
N ILE A 38 -2.10 1.09 -20.00
CA ILE A 38 -1.21 1.17 -21.17
C ILE A 38 -1.61 0.04 -22.12
N GLY A 39 -1.74 0.34 -23.40
CA GLY A 39 -2.17 -0.65 -24.38
C GLY A 39 -1.93 -0.23 -25.82
N PRO A 40 -2.36 -1.04 -26.80
CA PRO A 40 -2.10 -0.79 -28.23
C PRO A 40 -2.60 0.57 -28.74
N LEU A 41 -3.60 1.14 -28.08
CA LEU A 41 -4.21 2.42 -28.42
C LEU A 41 -3.81 3.58 -27.48
N ILE A 42 -3.13 3.28 -26.37
CA ILE A 42 -2.79 4.25 -25.32
C ILE A 42 -1.28 4.20 -25.07
N LYS A 43 -0.58 5.22 -25.55
CA LYS A 43 0.89 5.31 -25.51
C LYS A 43 1.46 5.69 -24.15
N THR A 44 0.66 6.33 -23.30
CA THR A 44 1.06 6.82 -21.98
C THR A 44 0.05 6.37 -20.95
N GLY A 45 0.56 5.88 -19.84
CA GLY A 45 -0.19 5.51 -18.66
C GLY A 45 0.83 5.14 -17.59
N GLY A 46 0.40 4.41 -16.57
CA GLY A 46 1.32 3.98 -15.51
C GLY A 46 0.66 3.98 -14.16
N ILE A 47 1.48 4.17 -13.15
CA ILE A 47 1.10 4.09 -11.75
C ILE A 47 1.53 5.41 -11.09
N THR A 48 0.60 6.03 -10.36
CA THR A 48 0.88 7.25 -9.60
C THR A 48 0.51 7.02 -8.14
N GLU A 49 1.42 7.34 -7.23
CA GLU A 49 1.15 7.33 -5.80
C GLU A 49 0.18 8.47 -5.47
N LEU A 50 -0.96 8.13 -4.86
CA LEU A 50 -1.96 9.10 -4.42
C LEU A 50 -1.77 9.47 -2.95
N ALA A 51 -1.46 8.48 -2.11
CA ALA A 51 -1.30 8.67 -0.68
C ALA A 51 -0.45 7.56 -0.06
N ARG A 52 0.25 7.90 1.01
CA ARG A 52 1.06 6.99 1.83
C ARG A 52 0.78 7.22 3.30
N MET A 53 0.67 6.13 4.04
CA MET A 53 0.60 6.11 5.48
C MET A 53 1.67 5.18 6.04
N GLU A 54 2.40 5.63 7.05
CA GLU A 54 3.49 4.90 7.67
C GLU A 54 3.24 4.72 9.16
N SER A 55 3.69 3.60 9.71
CA SER A 55 3.50 3.26 11.11
C SER A 55 4.61 2.37 11.64
N ILE A 56 5.18 2.80 12.75
CA ILE A 56 6.16 2.07 13.56
C ILE A 56 5.53 0.94 14.39
N ASN A 57 4.18 0.89 14.44
CA ASN A 57 3.45 0.00 15.33
C ASN A 57 3.39 -1.41 14.74
N SER A 58 3.62 -2.41 15.58
CA SER A 58 3.49 -3.82 15.18
C SER A 58 2.04 -4.15 14.84
N GLY A 59 1.83 -4.88 13.76
CA GLY A 59 0.47 -5.18 13.28
C GLY A 59 -0.21 -4.06 12.49
N ALA A 60 0.42 -2.90 12.31
CA ALA A 60 -0.15 -1.87 11.45
C ALA A 60 -0.35 -2.40 10.02
N PHE A 61 -1.48 -2.04 9.40
CA PHE A 61 -1.86 -2.44 8.04
C PHE A 61 -1.94 -3.96 7.79
N LYS A 62 -2.05 -4.79 8.84
CA LYS A 62 -2.23 -6.25 8.72
C LYS A 62 -3.60 -6.63 8.16
N LEU A 63 -4.64 -5.90 8.56
CA LEU A 63 -6.02 -6.12 8.15
C LEU A 63 -6.50 -4.89 7.40
N ILE A 64 -6.70 -5.05 6.10
CA ILE A 64 -7.14 -3.97 5.22
C ILE A 64 -8.30 -4.46 4.37
N ALA A 65 -9.33 -3.64 4.29
CA ALA A 65 -10.43 -3.83 3.36
C ALA A 65 -10.72 -2.49 2.69
N TRP A 66 -11.11 -2.53 1.42
CA TRP A 66 -11.57 -1.36 0.70
C TRP A 66 -13.08 -1.43 0.54
N PHE A 67 -13.77 -0.38 0.98
CA PHE A 67 -15.17 -0.16 0.68
C PHE A 67 -15.30 0.92 -0.41
N PRO A 68 -15.78 0.59 -1.62
CA PRO A 68 -16.09 1.61 -2.62
C PRO A 68 -17.31 2.40 -2.16
N LEU A 69 -17.11 3.60 -1.65
CA LEU A 69 -18.20 4.49 -1.29
C LEU A 69 -18.78 5.11 -2.57
N VAL A 70 -20.01 4.75 -2.92
CA VAL A 70 -20.81 5.53 -3.87
C VAL A 70 -21.40 6.69 -3.07
N LEU A 71 -20.76 7.85 -3.12
CA LEU A 71 -21.35 9.07 -2.57
C LEU A 71 -22.63 9.40 -3.39
N PRO A 72 -23.78 9.62 -2.74
CA PRO A 72 -25.04 9.95 -3.41
C PRO A 72 -24.99 11.30 -4.13
#